data_AF-A0A418NL00-F1
#
_entry.id   AF-A0A418NL00-F1
#
_cell.length_a   1.000
_cell.length_b   1.000
_cell.length_c   1.000
_cell.angle_alpha   90.00
_cell.angle_beta   90.00
_cell.angle_gamma   90.00
#
_symmetry.space_group_name_H-M   'P 1'
#
loop_
_entity.id
_entity.type
_entity.pdbx_description
1 polymer ?
#
loop_
_entity_poly.entity_id
_entity_poly.type
_entity_poly.pdbx_seq_one_letter_code
_entity_poly.pdbx_strand_id
1 'polypeptide(L)'
;MDWLPEPYPGETFYSMLVRLHRYLGRPPYASFARAIAGRRQFVALCHLPCDLAAVAERFGWPDEQLDQLIHSTTTYGYHTAFASQTVRERALRQMKGQGASLQFTLGLSTFPVPMPGSLQFCRDCVADVLDRAGEAWWLRWQQLPGVLVCAEHGTWLYRSSAELNPRKRHSLMSPDEAAEMQSGDLSCRSNGKPPPPKLVELARLSRALLDAPPEPNGPAGQYQHYRHMLADRGLLRGTQHLRASRIQQLVSDYWGETLEMIPGLSLGTDEGPNWVTDLLRNRRKLAPPAQHLVLQTALEQVPEVERPFGPPPWLCLNPLAEHFEKPVVTRQRLVRDRGKLHGHFTCSCGYSYSRTRRPDGAIGRPRIRQFGPEAGR
;
A
#
# COMPACT_ATOMS: atom_id res chain seq x y z
N MET A 1 32.97 20.78 0.28
CA MET A 1 31.98 20.47 -0.77
C MET A 1 30.71 20.97 -0.18
N ASP A 2 30.18 22.05 -0.75
CA ASP A 2 29.32 22.95 0.01
C ASP A 2 27.90 22.97 -0.59
N TRP A 3 27.63 22.08 -1.55
CA TRP A 3 26.36 21.99 -2.24
C TRP A 3 26.06 20.57 -2.73
N LEU A 4 24.77 20.25 -2.84
CA LEU A 4 24.21 19.10 -3.55
C LEU A 4 23.25 19.62 -4.63
N PRO A 5 23.08 18.92 -5.77
CA PRO A 5 22.11 19.30 -6.77
C PRO A 5 20.71 19.36 -6.14
N GLU A 6 19.90 20.36 -6.54
CA GLU A 6 18.50 20.37 -6.14
C GLU A 6 17.78 19.14 -6.73
N PRO A 7 16.89 18.50 -5.94
CA PRO A 7 16.16 17.33 -6.41
C PRO A 7 15.14 17.74 -7.47
N TYR A 8 15.13 17.03 -8.60
CA TYR A 8 14.05 17.14 -9.56
C TYR A 8 12.74 16.54 -9.04
N PRO A 9 11.58 16.90 -9.62
CA PRO A 9 10.31 16.27 -9.28
C PRO A 9 10.36 14.75 -9.39
N GLY A 10 10.10 14.08 -8.26
CA GLY A 10 10.08 12.62 -8.17
C GLY A 10 11.46 11.96 -8.26
N GLU A 11 12.56 12.71 -8.17
CA GLU A 11 13.93 12.19 -8.20
C GLU A 11 14.30 11.39 -6.95
N THR A 12 15.09 10.33 -7.11
CA THR A 12 15.66 9.58 -5.98
C THR A 12 16.94 10.23 -5.45
N PHE A 13 17.22 10.09 -4.15
CA PHE A 13 18.48 10.55 -3.55
C PHE A 13 19.70 9.91 -4.23
N TYR A 14 19.59 8.64 -4.65
CA TYR A 14 20.60 7.98 -5.46
C TYR A 14 20.90 8.74 -6.75
N SER A 15 19.86 9.17 -7.47
CA SER A 15 20.00 9.95 -8.70
C SER A 15 20.68 11.29 -8.48
N MET A 16 20.39 11.99 -7.39
CA MET A 16 21.09 13.23 -7.03
C MET A 16 22.60 12.98 -6.87
N LEU A 17 22.97 11.86 -6.24
CA LEU A 17 24.38 11.47 -6.10
C LEU A 17 25.01 11.08 -7.45
N VAL A 18 24.26 10.44 -8.35
CA VAL A 18 24.72 10.14 -9.73
C VAL A 18 25.01 11.43 -10.49
N ARG A 19 24.10 12.42 -10.46
CA ARG A 19 24.28 13.72 -11.09
C ARG A 19 25.49 14.46 -10.52
N LEU A 20 25.60 14.54 -9.19
CA LEU A 20 26.76 15.14 -8.55
C LEU A 20 28.06 14.42 -8.95
N HIS A 21 28.07 13.09 -8.97
CA HIS A 21 29.24 12.31 -9.40
C HIS A 21 29.65 12.63 -10.84
N ARG A 22 28.68 12.81 -11.75
CA ARG A 22 28.92 13.28 -13.13
C ARG A 22 29.49 14.70 -13.15
N TYR A 23 28.91 15.65 -12.41
CA TYR A 23 29.37 17.04 -12.35
C TYR A 23 30.81 17.19 -11.87
N LEU A 24 31.26 16.28 -10.99
CA LEU A 24 32.62 16.27 -10.46
C LEU A 24 33.62 15.52 -11.36
N GLY A 25 33.23 15.10 -12.57
CA GLY A 25 34.09 14.36 -13.47
C GLY A 25 34.32 12.90 -13.06
N ARG A 26 33.36 12.29 -12.37
CA ARG A 26 33.36 10.87 -11.95
C ARG A 26 34.60 10.45 -11.17
N PRO A 27 34.91 11.09 -10.04
CA PRO A 27 36.05 10.69 -9.22
C PRO A 27 35.90 9.25 -8.71
N PRO A 28 36.99 8.59 -8.28
CA PRO A 28 36.91 7.28 -7.65
C PRO A 28 35.88 7.28 -6.52
N TYR A 29 34.97 6.28 -6.50
CA TYR A 29 33.82 6.26 -5.60
C TYR A 29 34.21 6.43 -4.12
N ALA A 30 35.34 5.86 -3.69
CA ALA A 30 35.81 6.01 -2.31
C ALA A 30 36.13 7.47 -1.93
N SER A 31 36.63 8.26 -2.88
CA SER A 31 36.89 9.69 -2.69
C SER A 31 35.57 10.48 -2.71
N PHE A 32 34.67 10.13 -3.62
CA PHE A 32 33.32 10.70 -3.67
C PHE A 32 32.54 10.47 -2.37
N ALA A 33 32.46 9.21 -1.91
CA ALA A 33 31.82 8.79 -0.67
C ALA A 33 32.38 9.54 0.55
N ARG A 34 33.72 9.72 0.61
CA ARG A 34 34.35 10.49 1.67
C ARG A 34 33.97 11.98 1.61
N ALA A 35 33.83 12.55 0.43
CA ALA A 35 33.42 13.94 0.28
C ALA A 35 31.98 14.16 0.79
N ILE A 36 31.04 13.28 0.41
CA ILE A 36 29.61 13.42 0.71
C ILE A 36 29.21 12.99 2.13
N ALA A 37 29.88 11.99 2.71
CA ALA A 37 29.46 11.37 3.97
C ALA A 37 30.61 11.17 4.96
N GLY A 38 31.78 11.78 4.72
CA GLY A 38 32.96 11.68 5.59
C GLY A 38 33.67 10.31 5.59
N ARG A 39 33.13 9.30 4.90
CA ARG A 39 33.61 7.91 4.94
C ARG A 39 33.65 7.23 3.57
N ARG A 40 34.63 6.34 3.37
CA ARG A 40 34.85 5.66 2.08
C ARG A 40 33.81 4.59 1.74
N GLN A 41 33.06 4.11 2.73
CA GLN A 41 32.17 2.94 2.61
C GLN A 41 30.68 3.32 2.55
N PHE A 42 30.35 4.60 2.36
CA PHE A 42 28.97 5.02 2.18
C PHE A 42 28.35 4.32 0.97
N VAL A 43 27.12 3.79 1.11
CA VAL A 43 26.42 3.08 0.03
C VAL A 43 25.19 3.89 -0.37
N ALA A 44 25.19 4.37 -1.62
CA ALA A 44 24.03 5.02 -2.21
C ALA A 44 22.97 3.97 -2.58
N LEU A 45 21.99 3.75 -1.71
CA LEU A 45 20.82 2.91 -2.02
C LEU A 45 19.72 3.76 -2.67
N CYS A 46 19.03 3.19 -3.66
CA CYS A 46 17.99 3.90 -4.39
C CYS A 46 16.66 4.02 -3.65
N HIS A 47 16.27 2.98 -2.90
CA HIS A 47 14.95 2.93 -2.27
C HIS A 47 14.94 3.58 -0.88
N LEU A 48 15.73 3.00 0.04
CA LEU A 48 15.80 3.36 1.45
C LEU A 48 17.26 3.52 1.88
N PRO A 49 17.92 4.61 1.48
CA PRO A 49 19.29 4.90 1.91
C PRO A 49 19.35 5.09 3.43
N CYS A 50 20.49 4.70 3.99
CA CYS A 50 20.79 4.82 5.41
C CYS A 50 22.02 5.69 5.60
N ASP A 51 22.24 6.11 6.85
CA ASP A 51 23.33 6.96 7.30
C ASP A 51 23.29 8.36 6.71
N LEU A 52 22.08 8.87 6.49
CA LEU A 52 21.90 10.19 5.92
C LEU A 52 22.27 11.32 6.90
N ALA A 53 22.35 11.04 8.21
CA ALA A 53 22.87 12.00 9.18
C ALA A 53 24.33 12.38 8.88
N ALA A 54 25.15 11.43 8.41
CA ALA A 54 26.52 11.74 8.01
C ALA A 54 26.57 12.62 6.75
N VAL A 55 25.56 12.56 5.88
CA VAL A 55 25.43 13.49 4.76
C VAL A 55 25.03 14.87 5.30
N ALA A 56 23.98 14.94 6.12
CA ALA A 56 23.51 16.20 6.71
C ALA A 56 24.61 16.95 7.47
N GLU A 57 25.42 16.25 8.27
CA GLU A 57 26.56 16.84 8.99
C GLU A 57 27.58 17.48 8.04
N ARG A 58 27.86 16.85 6.89
CA ARG A 58 28.84 17.34 5.92
C ARG A 58 28.39 18.61 5.20
N PHE A 59 27.08 18.76 5.02
CA PHE A 59 26.48 19.92 4.36
C PHE A 59 25.87 20.93 5.36
N GLY A 60 26.01 20.71 6.67
CA GLY A 60 25.49 21.60 7.71
C GLY A 60 23.96 21.70 7.73
N TRP A 61 23.26 20.63 7.36
CA TRP A 61 21.80 20.63 7.29
C TRP A 61 21.15 20.43 8.66
N PRO A 62 20.09 21.19 8.98
CA PRO A 62 19.25 20.92 10.14
C PRO A 62 18.45 19.61 9.95
N ASP A 63 17.95 19.07 11.07
CA ASP A 63 17.25 17.77 11.06
C ASP A 63 15.96 17.81 10.24
N GLU A 64 15.27 18.95 10.24
CA GLU A 64 14.05 19.19 9.46
C GLU A 64 14.31 19.12 7.95
N GLN A 65 15.44 19.65 7.49
CA GLN A 65 15.83 19.59 6.08
C GLN A 65 16.16 18.14 5.68
N LEU A 66 16.83 17.39 6.56
CA LEU A 66 17.09 15.97 6.34
C LEU A 66 15.79 15.15 6.26
N ASP A 67 14.81 15.44 7.13
CA ASP A 67 13.50 14.81 7.06
C ASP A 67 12.80 15.12 5.74
N GLN A 68 12.78 16.39 5.32
CA GLN A 68 12.19 16.78 4.04
C GLN A 68 12.87 16.06 2.88
N LEU A 69 14.20 15.93 2.89
CA LEU A 69 14.94 15.20 1.87
C LEU A 69 14.52 13.72 1.85
N ILE A 70 14.46 13.05 3.00
CA ILE A 70 14.04 11.64 3.09
C ILE A 70 12.64 11.46 2.49
N HIS A 71 11.69 12.32 2.87
CA HIS A 71 10.32 12.24 2.40
C HIS A 71 10.19 12.51 0.88
N SER A 72 10.95 13.46 0.35
CA SER A 72 10.84 13.90 -1.05
C SER A 72 11.69 13.10 -2.04
N THR A 73 12.77 12.45 -1.58
CA THR A 73 13.76 11.81 -2.48
C THR A 73 13.93 10.30 -2.24
N THR A 74 13.14 9.69 -1.36
CA THR A 74 13.21 8.23 -1.09
C THR A 74 11.84 7.56 -1.21
N THR A 75 11.81 6.23 -1.13
CA THR A 75 10.56 5.46 -1.09
C THR A 75 9.99 5.29 0.33
N TYR A 76 10.49 6.05 1.32
CA TYR A 76 10.06 6.01 2.72
C TYR A 76 8.53 6.13 2.89
N GLY A 77 7.90 7.09 2.19
CA GLY A 77 6.45 7.32 2.26
C GLY A 77 5.64 6.08 1.87
N TYR A 78 6.05 5.40 0.80
CA TYR A 78 5.40 4.17 0.34
C TYR A 78 5.57 3.02 1.34
N HIS A 79 6.80 2.77 1.81
CA HIS A 79 7.06 1.64 2.71
C HIS A 79 6.47 1.81 4.12
N THR A 80 6.10 3.02 4.49
CA THR A 80 5.50 3.32 5.79
C THR A 80 4.03 3.73 5.74
N ALA A 81 3.43 3.73 4.54
CA ALA A 81 2.05 4.16 4.31
C ALA A 81 1.04 3.49 5.27
N PHE A 82 1.20 2.20 5.53
CA PHE A 82 0.30 1.43 6.41
C PHE A 82 0.87 1.16 7.81
N ALA A 83 1.97 1.83 8.17
CA ALA A 83 2.64 1.70 9.46
C ALA A 83 2.01 2.59 10.55
N SER A 84 2.28 2.24 11.81
CA SER A 84 1.94 3.12 12.94
C SER A 84 2.93 4.26 13.05
N GLN A 85 2.57 5.32 13.77
CA GLN A 85 3.44 6.48 13.98
C GLN A 85 4.79 6.08 14.58
N THR A 86 4.79 5.20 15.57
CA THR A 86 6.02 4.69 16.20
C THR A 86 6.94 3.97 15.19
N VAL A 87 6.36 3.22 14.25
CA VAL A 87 7.15 2.52 13.22
C VAL A 87 7.69 3.50 12.18
N ARG A 88 6.91 4.53 11.80
CA ARG A 88 7.36 5.64 10.94
C ARG A 88 8.59 6.33 11.53
N GLU A 89 8.47 6.84 12.75
CA GLU A 89 9.55 7.53 13.46
C GLU A 89 10.79 6.64 13.66
N ARG A 90 10.58 5.34 13.93
CA ARG A 90 11.68 4.38 14.06
C ARG A 90 12.40 4.18 12.73
N ALA A 91 11.65 3.98 11.64
CA ALA A 91 12.23 3.81 10.30
C ALA A 91 12.99 5.07 9.86
N LEU A 92 12.43 6.26 10.13
CA LEU A 92 13.08 7.53 9.85
C LEU A 92 14.42 7.66 10.60
N ARG A 93 14.43 7.41 11.92
CA ARG A 93 15.67 7.38 12.73
C ARG A 93 16.68 6.36 12.22
N GLN A 94 16.23 5.20 11.75
CA GLN A 94 17.11 4.17 11.19
C GLN A 94 17.70 4.57 9.84
N MET A 95 16.98 5.31 9.00
CA MET A 95 17.50 5.89 7.75
C MET A 95 18.50 7.01 8.03
N LYS A 96 18.29 7.81 9.07
CA LYS A 96 19.28 8.81 9.53
C LYS A 96 20.57 8.14 10.01
N GLY A 97 20.46 7.06 10.80
CA GLY A 97 21.59 6.27 11.29
C GLY A 97 22.03 5.13 10.37
N GLN A 98 22.85 4.19 10.87
CA GLN A 98 23.45 3.12 10.07
C GLN A 98 22.47 2.03 9.56
N GLY A 99 21.18 2.10 9.90
CA GLY A 99 20.14 1.31 9.22
C GLY A 99 20.12 -0.21 9.43
N ALA A 100 20.93 -0.77 10.33
CA ALA A 100 21.10 -2.22 10.50
C ALA A 100 19.80 -3.02 10.72
N SER A 101 18.73 -2.39 11.21
CA SER A 101 17.43 -3.01 11.49
C SER A 101 16.25 -2.43 10.69
N LEU A 102 16.51 -1.61 9.67
CA LEU A 102 15.46 -0.98 8.87
C LEU A 102 14.59 -2.00 8.13
N GLN A 103 15.23 -2.96 7.48
CA GLN A 103 14.57 -4.06 6.75
C GLN A 103 13.62 -4.85 7.66
N PHE A 104 14.04 -5.13 8.90
CA PHE A 104 13.22 -5.82 9.89
C PHE A 104 12.05 -4.96 10.38
N THR A 105 12.31 -3.66 10.64
CA THR A 105 11.31 -2.71 11.12
C THR A 105 10.17 -2.52 10.13
N LEU A 106 10.50 -2.54 8.84
CA LEU A 106 9.54 -2.41 7.74
C LEU A 106 9.05 -3.76 7.20
N GLY A 107 9.51 -4.89 7.76
CA GLY A 107 9.09 -6.24 7.33
C GLY A 107 9.55 -6.64 5.92
N LEU A 108 10.42 -5.87 5.28
CA LEU A 108 10.77 -5.97 3.86
C LEU A 108 11.38 -7.34 3.50
N SER A 109 12.16 -7.93 4.40
CA SER A 109 12.76 -9.27 4.19
C SER A 109 11.73 -10.41 4.21
N THR A 110 10.52 -10.16 4.70
CA THR A 110 9.43 -11.15 4.78
C THR A 110 8.32 -10.89 3.76
N PHE A 111 8.40 -9.77 3.04
CA PHE A 111 7.37 -9.40 2.08
C PHE A 111 7.45 -10.29 0.83
N PRO A 112 6.32 -10.90 0.42
CA PRO A 112 6.29 -11.77 -0.75
C PRO A 112 6.36 -10.98 -2.07
N VAL A 113 6.10 -9.66 -2.03
CA VAL A 113 6.32 -8.73 -3.13
C VAL A 113 7.74 -8.17 -3.00
N PRO A 114 8.72 -8.66 -3.78
CA PRO A 114 10.13 -8.33 -3.58
C PRO A 114 10.45 -6.91 -4.08
N MET A 115 11.47 -6.32 -3.48
CA MET A 115 12.10 -5.12 -4.02
C MET A 115 12.71 -5.42 -5.40
N PRO A 116 12.72 -4.43 -6.33
CA PRO A 116 13.44 -4.58 -7.59
C PRO A 116 14.92 -4.91 -7.36
N GLY A 117 15.45 -5.92 -8.07
CA GLY A 117 16.87 -6.31 -7.98
C GLY A 117 17.83 -5.42 -8.77
N SER A 118 17.29 -4.59 -9.66
CA SER A 118 18.01 -3.59 -10.45
C SER A 118 17.15 -2.34 -10.62
N LEU A 119 17.79 -1.22 -10.96
CA LEU A 119 17.07 0.04 -11.19
C LEU A 119 16.17 -0.10 -12.42
N GLN A 120 14.94 0.38 -12.29
CA GLN A 120 13.93 0.32 -13.33
C GLN A 120 13.75 1.68 -14.00
N PHE A 121 13.45 1.71 -15.29
CA PHE A 121 13.14 2.96 -15.98
C PHE A 121 12.17 2.77 -17.15
N CYS A 122 11.51 3.87 -17.53
CA CYS A 122 10.78 3.97 -18.78
C CYS A 122 11.62 4.78 -19.78
N ARG A 123 11.81 4.29 -21.01
CA ARG A 123 12.56 5.01 -22.05
C ARG A 123 11.89 6.32 -22.45
N ASP A 124 10.56 6.31 -22.51
CA ASP A 124 9.78 7.49 -22.86
C ASP A 124 9.95 8.56 -21.77
N CYS A 125 9.87 8.19 -20.48
CA CYS A 125 10.20 9.13 -19.39
C CYS A 125 11.62 9.69 -19.52
N VAL A 126 12.62 8.85 -19.85
CA VAL A 126 14.01 9.29 -20.01
C VAL A 126 14.14 10.27 -21.18
N ALA A 127 13.52 9.97 -22.33
CA ALA A 127 13.51 10.86 -23.48
C ALA A 127 12.82 12.21 -23.15
N ASP A 128 11.66 12.17 -22.49
CA ASP A 128 10.90 13.36 -22.12
C ASP A 128 11.69 14.28 -21.17
N VAL A 129 12.43 13.72 -20.21
CA VAL A 129 13.23 14.56 -19.30
C VAL A 129 14.51 15.07 -19.94
N LEU A 130 15.14 14.31 -20.84
CA LEU A 130 16.31 14.77 -21.59
C LEU A 130 15.94 15.93 -22.52
N ASP A 131 14.81 15.84 -23.23
CA ASP A 131 14.33 16.90 -24.11
C ASP A 131 14.03 18.20 -23.33
N ARG A 132 13.45 18.06 -22.13
CA ARG A 132 13.04 19.23 -21.31
C ARG A 132 14.15 19.83 -20.47
N ALA A 133 15.02 19.02 -19.89
CA ALA A 133 15.99 19.43 -18.86
C ALA A 133 17.45 19.23 -19.25
N GLY A 134 17.73 18.51 -20.35
CA GLY A 134 19.10 18.19 -20.78
C GLY A 134 19.81 17.14 -19.91
N GLU A 135 19.17 16.64 -18.85
CA GLU A 135 19.69 15.58 -18.00
C GLU A 135 18.57 14.66 -17.46
N ALA A 136 18.87 13.37 -17.30
CA ALA A 136 17.91 12.38 -16.83
C ALA A 136 18.14 12.00 -15.35
N TRP A 137 17.06 11.67 -14.65
CA TRP A 137 17.09 11.23 -13.25
C TRP A 137 16.23 10.00 -13.00
N TRP A 138 16.60 9.21 -11.98
CA TRP A 138 15.82 8.04 -11.58
C TRP A 138 14.57 8.46 -10.83
N LEU A 139 13.40 8.08 -11.35
CA LEU A 139 12.11 8.36 -10.74
C LEU A 139 11.80 7.38 -9.60
N ARG A 140 11.44 7.90 -8.43
CA ARG A 140 11.16 7.10 -7.22
C ARG A 140 10.07 6.06 -7.42
N TRP A 141 8.96 6.44 -8.06
CA TRP A 141 7.80 5.57 -8.22
C TRP A 141 8.08 4.37 -9.15
N GLN A 142 9.03 4.51 -10.09
CA GLN A 142 9.47 3.41 -10.96
C GLN A 142 10.26 2.35 -10.19
N GLN A 143 10.78 2.69 -9.00
CA GLN A 143 11.57 1.80 -8.16
C GLN A 143 10.72 1.06 -7.11
N LEU A 144 9.39 1.19 -7.15
CA LEU A 144 8.52 0.59 -6.15
C LEU A 144 8.31 -0.91 -6.39
N PRO A 145 8.22 -1.73 -5.32
CA PRO A 145 7.94 -3.15 -5.46
C PRO A 145 6.54 -3.37 -6.03
N GLY A 146 6.45 -4.26 -7.03
CA GLY A 146 5.21 -4.55 -7.77
C GLY A 146 4.93 -3.62 -8.95
N VAL A 147 5.70 -2.54 -9.15
CA VAL A 147 5.55 -1.66 -10.31
C VAL A 147 6.35 -2.22 -11.48
N LEU A 148 5.63 -2.72 -12.49
CA LEU A 148 6.22 -3.34 -13.68
C LEU A 148 6.11 -2.48 -14.94
N VAL A 149 5.27 -1.43 -14.90
CA VAL A 149 4.92 -0.59 -16.04
C VAL A 149 5.01 0.89 -15.65
N CYS A 150 5.20 1.73 -16.65
CA CYS A 150 5.19 3.17 -16.50
C CYS A 150 3.78 3.67 -16.17
N ALA A 151 3.63 4.42 -15.08
CA ALA A 151 2.35 5.03 -14.71
C ALA A 151 1.93 6.17 -15.67
N GLU A 152 2.90 6.78 -16.35
CA GLU A 152 2.71 7.88 -17.30
C GLU A 152 2.44 7.35 -18.72
N HIS A 153 3.38 6.59 -19.29
CA HIS A 153 3.31 6.10 -20.68
C HIS A 153 2.61 4.75 -20.86
N GLY A 154 2.38 3.99 -19.78
CA GLY A 154 1.74 2.68 -19.87
C GLY A 154 2.58 1.59 -20.55
N THR A 155 3.89 1.80 -20.70
CA THR A 155 4.84 0.84 -21.28
C THR A 155 5.54 0.00 -20.21
N TRP A 156 6.11 -1.16 -20.58
CA TRP A 156 6.90 -1.97 -19.65
C TRP A 156 8.13 -1.21 -19.15
N LEU A 157 8.44 -1.32 -17.86
CA LEU A 157 9.68 -0.79 -17.31
C LEU A 157 10.86 -1.69 -17.69
N TYR A 158 11.90 -1.05 -18.22
CA TYR A 158 13.20 -1.64 -18.48
C TYR A 158 13.98 -1.82 -17.17
N ARG A 159 14.93 -2.75 -17.15
CA ARG A 159 15.80 -3.05 -16.00
C ARG A 159 17.24 -2.79 -16.39
N SER A 160 17.87 -1.84 -15.71
CA SER A 160 19.29 -1.54 -15.92
C SER A 160 20.18 -2.74 -15.63
N SER A 161 21.35 -2.76 -16.29
CA SER A 161 22.46 -3.67 -15.99
C SER A 161 23.17 -3.33 -14.67
N ALA A 162 22.88 -2.14 -14.11
CA ALA A 162 23.22 -1.78 -12.75
C ALA A 162 22.42 -2.63 -11.76
N GLU A 163 22.94 -3.82 -11.47
CA GLU A 163 22.48 -4.61 -10.36
C GLU A 163 22.65 -3.81 -9.07
N LEU A 164 21.64 -3.80 -8.20
CA LEU A 164 21.74 -3.31 -6.82
C LEU A 164 22.55 -4.30 -5.95
N ASN A 165 23.59 -4.90 -6.52
CA ASN A 165 24.42 -5.93 -5.92
C ASN A 165 25.49 -5.29 -5.03
N PRO A 166 25.66 -5.79 -3.79
CA PRO A 166 26.74 -5.39 -2.92
C PRO A 166 28.16 -5.56 -3.50
N ARG A 167 28.39 -6.18 -4.65
CA ARG A 167 29.74 -6.28 -5.25
C ARG A 167 29.99 -5.25 -6.36
N LYS A 168 28.94 -4.58 -6.88
CA LYS A 168 29.01 -3.54 -7.92
C LYS A 168 28.57 -2.14 -7.43
N ARG A 169 28.53 -1.93 -6.11
CA ARG A 169 28.06 -0.69 -5.42
C ARG A 169 28.74 0.62 -5.82
N HIS A 170 29.81 0.56 -6.61
CA HIS A 170 30.71 1.68 -6.89
C HIS A 170 30.52 2.30 -8.29
N SER A 171 29.60 1.80 -9.12
CA SER A 171 29.24 2.41 -10.39
C SER A 171 27.90 3.14 -10.22
N LEU A 172 27.97 4.44 -9.99
CA LEU A 172 26.83 5.33 -10.07
C LEU A 172 26.46 5.46 -11.55
N MET A 173 25.26 5.00 -11.91
CA MET A 173 24.77 4.95 -13.29
C MET A 173 23.54 5.84 -13.42
N SER A 174 23.48 6.62 -14.49
CA SER A 174 22.34 7.47 -14.85
C SER A 174 21.34 6.74 -15.75
N PRO A 175 20.07 7.19 -15.80
CA PRO A 175 19.05 6.52 -16.60
C PRO A 175 19.33 6.53 -18.11
N ASP A 176 19.92 7.61 -18.62
CA ASP A 176 20.32 7.76 -20.03
C ASP A 176 21.39 6.72 -20.41
N GLU A 177 22.42 6.55 -19.58
CA GLU A 177 23.42 5.48 -19.78
C GLU A 177 22.77 4.09 -19.75
N ALA A 178 21.84 3.87 -18.82
CA ALA A 178 21.12 2.60 -18.71
C ALA A 178 20.23 2.32 -19.93
N ALA A 179 19.68 3.36 -20.55
CA ALA A 179 18.88 3.28 -21.77
C ALA A 179 19.74 2.97 -23.00
N GLU A 180 20.90 3.63 -23.13
CA GLU A 180 21.87 3.40 -24.21
C GLU A 180 22.42 1.96 -24.18
N MET A 181 22.79 1.45 -23.00
CA MET A 181 23.31 0.08 -22.84
C MET A 181 22.29 -1.01 -23.13
N GLN A 182 20.99 -0.69 -23.13
CA GLN A 182 19.91 -1.61 -23.46
C GLN A 182 19.43 -1.48 -24.90
N SER A 183 20.20 -0.86 -25.78
CA SER A 183 19.93 -0.81 -27.23
C SER A 183 19.74 -2.20 -27.88
N GLY A 184 20.06 -3.30 -27.19
CA GLY A 184 19.64 -4.67 -27.52
C GLY A 184 18.26 -5.03 -26.96
N ASP A 185 17.41 -5.58 -27.82
CA ASP A 185 16.02 -5.95 -27.59
C ASP A 185 15.86 -7.05 -26.52
N LEU A 186 16.01 -6.68 -25.25
CA LEU A 186 15.68 -7.54 -24.11
C LEU A 186 14.29 -7.16 -23.59
N SER A 187 13.31 -7.22 -24.49
CA SER A 187 11.90 -7.45 -24.18
C SER A 187 11.76 -8.83 -23.51
N CYS A 188 12.14 -8.95 -22.23
CA CYS A 188 12.03 -10.22 -21.50
C CYS A 188 10.85 -10.28 -20.52
N ARG A 189 9.81 -9.47 -20.71
CA ARG A 189 8.54 -9.63 -19.96
C ARG A 189 7.30 -9.93 -20.80
N SER A 190 7.23 -9.55 -22.08
CA SER A 190 5.95 -9.65 -22.81
C SER A 190 6.00 -10.09 -24.27
N ASN A 191 7.17 -10.47 -24.82
CA ASN A 191 7.31 -10.77 -26.26
C ASN A 191 6.67 -9.68 -27.16
N GLY A 192 6.85 -8.40 -26.82
CA GLY A 192 6.26 -7.28 -27.57
C GLY A 192 4.78 -6.99 -27.30
N LYS A 193 4.09 -7.69 -26.40
CA LYS A 193 2.70 -7.37 -26.04
C LYS A 193 2.62 -6.13 -25.15
N PRO A 194 1.61 -5.25 -25.37
CA PRO A 194 1.36 -4.12 -24.48
C PRO A 194 0.98 -4.63 -23.08
N PRO A 195 1.31 -3.89 -22.00
CA PRO A 195 0.91 -4.32 -20.66
C PRO A 195 -0.60 -4.28 -20.45
N PRO A 196 -1.17 -5.19 -19.65
CA PRO A 196 -2.56 -5.12 -19.22
C PRO A 196 -2.90 -3.75 -18.59
N PRO A 197 -4.07 -3.15 -18.89
CA PRO A 197 -4.47 -1.86 -18.29
C PRO A 197 -4.46 -1.85 -16.76
N LYS A 198 -4.75 -2.99 -16.13
CA LYS A 198 -4.72 -3.16 -14.67
C LYS A 198 -3.32 -3.01 -14.07
N LEU A 199 -2.24 -3.33 -14.79
CA LEU A 199 -0.90 -3.01 -14.31
C LEU A 199 -0.65 -1.50 -14.28
N VAL A 200 -1.16 -0.77 -15.29
CA VAL A 200 -1.02 0.69 -15.35
C VAL A 200 -1.82 1.34 -14.20
N GLU A 201 -3.01 0.80 -13.91
CA GLU A 201 -3.81 1.20 -12.74
C GLU A 201 -3.02 1.01 -11.43
N LEU A 202 -2.44 -0.18 -11.20
CA LEU A 202 -1.63 -0.45 -10.00
C LEU A 202 -0.39 0.46 -9.91
N ALA A 203 0.27 0.73 -11.04
CA ALA A 203 1.42 1.64 -11.07
C ALA A 203 1.02 3.08 -10.68
N ARG A 204 -0.13 3.56 -11.16
CA ARG A 204 -0.69 4.88 -10.79
C ARG A 204 -1.07 4.95 -9.32
N LEU A 205 -1.74 3.91 -8.80
CA LEU A 205 -2.08 3.80 -7.37
C LEU A 205 -0.81 3.78 -6.49
N SER A 206 0.22 3.05 -6.92
CA SER A 206 1.49 2.95 -6.20
C SER A 206 2.23 4.30 -6.16
N ARG A 207 2.23 5.03 -7.29
CA ARG A 207 2.76 6.40 -7.35
C ARG A 207 1.97 7.34 -6.45
N ALA A 208 0.64 7.32 -6.54
CA ALA A 208 -0.21 8.18 -5.71
C ALA A 208 0.02 7.93 -4.21
N LEU A 209 0.18 6.66 -3.81
CA LEU A 209 0.49 6.30 -2.42
C LEU A 209 1.88 6.79 -1.97
N LEU A 210 2.87 6.78 -2.87
CA LEU A 210 4.20 7.32 -2.58
C LEU A 210 4.18 8.85 -2.41
N ASP A 211 3.46 9.54 -3.30
CA ASP A 211 3.41 11.01 -3.33
C ASP A 211 2.53 11.58 -2.19
N ALA A 212 1.48 10.86 -1.79
CA ALA A 212 0.57 11.24 -0.72
C ALA A 212 0.24 10.05 0.21
N PRO A 213 1.18 9.61 1.07
CA PRO A 213 0.91 8.55 2.01
C PRO A 213 -0.15 8.98 3.04
N PRO A 214 -1.05 8.09 3.47
CA PRO A 214 -2.11 8.43 4.42
C PRO A 214 -1.55 8.70 5.82
N GLU A 215 -2.40 9.20 6.71
CA GLU A 215 -2.10 9.30 8.14
C GLU A 215 -1.76 7.93 8.76
N PRO A 216 -0.88 7.88 9.77
CA PRO A 216 -0.43 6.64 10.40
C PRO A 216 -1.58 5.92 11.10
N ASN A 217 -1.92 4.73 10.63
CA ASN A 217 -3.01 3.92 11.18
C ASN A 217 -2.54 2.55 11.72
N GLY A 218 -1.36 2.09 11.29
CA GLY A 218 -0.76 0.81 11.68
C GLY A 218 -1.61 -0.45 11.38
N PRO A 219 -1.09 -1.65 11.65
CA PRO A 219 -1.79 -2.90 11.34
C PRO A 219 -3.14 -3.06 12.05
N ALA A 220 -3.25 -2.62 13.31
CA ALA A 220 -4.49 -2.73 14.07
C ALA A 220 -5.60 -1.79 13.55
N GLY A 221 -5.22 -0.56 13.16
CA GLY A 221 -6.15 0.39 12.56
C GLY A 221 -6.55 0.00 11.14
N GLN A 222 -5.61 -0.54 10.34
CA GLN A 222 -5.91 -1.11 9.02
C GLN A 222 -6.87 -2.30 9.11
N TYR A 223 -6.69 -3.17 10.10
CA TYR A 223 -7.65 -4.23 10.39
C TYR A 223 -9.05 -3.67 10.66
N GLN A 224 -9.18 -2.65 11.51
CA GLN A 224 -10.48 -2.04 11.79
C GLN A 224 -11.10 -1.38 10.54
N HIS A 225 -10.29 -0.68 9.76
CA HIS A 225 -10.71 -0.06 8.50
C HIS A 225 -11.28 -1.10 7.53
N TYR A 226 -10.57 -2.19 7.27
CA TYR A 226 -11.08 -3.27 6.42
C TYR A 226 -12.34 -3.92 7.01
N ARG A 227 -12.43 -4.06 8.33
CA ARG A 227 -13.62 -4.65 8.97
C ARG A 227 -14.86 -3.81 8.75
N HIS A 228 -14.76 -2.48 8.84
CA HIS A 228 -15.85 -1.58 8.49
C HIS A 228 -16.21 -1.68 7.01
N MET A 229 -15.23 -1.58 6.11
CA MET A 229 -15.44 -1.67 4.66
C MET A 229 -16.14 -2.99 4.26
N LEU A 230 -15.69 -4.12 4.82
CA LEU A 230 -16.28 -5.44 4.59
C LEU A 230 -17.69 -5.55 5.16
N ALA A 231 -17.94 -4.99 6.35
CA ALA A 231 -19.28 -4.99 6.93
C ALA A 231 -20.23 -4.21 6.03
N ASP A 232 -19.84 -3.00 5.61
CA ASP A 232 -20.65 -2.09 4.82
C ASP A 232 -20.96 -2.66 3.44
N ARG A 233 -20.11 -3.55 2.93
CA ARG A 233 -20.30 -4.28 1.67
C ARG A 233 -20.93 -5.67 1.83
N GLY A 234 -21.38 -6.04 3.04
CA GLY A 234 -22.00 -7.34 3.29
C GLY A 234 -21.07 -8.54 3.10
N LEU A 235 -19.77 -8.34 3.21
CA LEU A 235 -18.73 -9.38 3.06
C LEU A 235 -18.39 -10.07 4.38
N LEU A 236 -19.11 -9.71 5.46
CA LEU A 236 -19.09 -10.41 6.74
C LEU A 236 -20.38 -11.22 6.93
N ARG A 237 -20.25 -12.43 7.49
CA ARG A 237 -21.36 -13.19 8.08
C ARG A 237 -21.45 -12.83 9.57
N GLY A 238 -22.52 -12.13 9.94
CA GLY A 238 -22.62 -11.50 11.26
C GLY A 238 -21.57 -10.39 11.41
N THR A 239 -21.07 -10.19 12.63
CA THR A 239 -20.04 -9.17 12.91
C THR A 239 -18.61 -9.68 12.73
N GLN A 240 -18.39 -11.00 12.67
CA GLN A 240 -17.04 -11.55 12.79
C GLN A 240 -16.53 -12.41 11.65
N HIS A 241 -17.37 -13.17 10.94
CA HIS A 241 -16.86 -14.19 10.01
C HIS A 241 -16.68 -13.63 8.59
N LEU A 242 -15.48 -13.76 8.05
CA LEU A 242 -15.18 -13.36 6.66
C LEU A 242 -15.87 -14.29 5.66
N ARG A 243 -16.50 -13.74 4.62
CA ARG A 243 -16.89 -14.51 3.44
C ARG A 243 -15.67 -14.69 2.51
N ALA A 244 -14.67 -15.44 2.99
CA ALA A 244 -13.34 -15.54 2.39
C ALA A 244 -13.37 -15.83 0.88
N SER A 245 -14.06 -16.90 0.46
CA SER A 245 -14.17 -17.27 -0.97
C SER A 245 -14.78 -16.16 -1.82
N ARG A 246 -15.79 -15.44 -1.30
CA ARG A 246 -16.39 -14.31 -2.03
C ARG A 246 -15.41 -13.15 -2.17
N ILE A 247 -14.64 -12.85 -1.13
CA ILE A 247 -13.65 -11.76 -1.17
C ILE A 247 -12.52 -12.12 -2.13
N GLN A 248 -12.01 -13.35 -2.08
CA GLN A 248 -10.98 -13.82 -3.01
C GLN A 248 -11.48 -13.78 -4.47
N GLN A 249 -12.71 -14.23 -4.73
CA GLN A 249 -13.32 -14.14 -6.06
C GLN A 249 -13.42 -12.69 -6.54
N LEU A 250 -13.85 -11.75 -5.68
CA LEU A 250 -13.92 -10.33 -6.04
C LEU A 250 -12.56 -9.73 -6.42
N VAL A 251 -11.50 -10.09 -5.67
CA VAL A 251 -10.13 -9.67 -5.98
C VAL A 251 -9.67 -10.26 -7.31
N SER A 252 -9.93 -11.56 -7.53
CA SER A 252 -9.61 -12.26 -8.78
C SER A 252 -10.34 -11.66 -9.98
N ASP A 253 -11.66 -11.45 -9.88
CA ASP A 253 -12.51 -10.89 -10.95
C ASP A 253 -12.05 -9.48 -11.36
N TYR A 254 -11.62 -8.66 -10.39
CA TYR A 254 -11.23 -7.28 -10.66
C TYR A 254 -9.84 -7.16 -11.30
N TRP A 255 -8.86 -7.90 -10.79
CA TRP A 255 -7.45 -7.77 -11.20
C TRP A 255 -7.05 -8.76 -12.29
N GLY A 256 -7.74 -9.89 -12.40
CA GLY A 256 -7.51 -10.92 -13.41
C GLY A 256 -6.07 -11.41 -13.44
N GLU A 257 -5.54 -11.61 -14.66
CA GLU A 257 -4.19 -12.12 -14.91
C GLU A 257 -3.06 -11.26 -14.32
N THR A 258 -3.34 -9.99 -13.97
CA THR A 258 -2.36 -9.06 -13.39
C THR A 258 -1.76 -9.60 -12.09
N LEU A 259 -2.55 -10.33 -11.29
CA LEU A 259 -2.10 -10.89 -10.02
C LEU A 259 -0.98 -11.91 -10.20
N GLU A 260 -1.01 -12.69 -11.29
CA GLU A 260 0.00 -13.70 -11.59
C GLU A 260 1.32 -13.10 -12.08
N MET A 261 1.29 -11.86 -12.57
CA MET A 261 2.49 -11.17 -13.09
C MET A 261 3.39 -10.63 -11.96
N ILE A 262 2.86 -10.50 -10.74
CA ILE A 262 3.54 -9.89 -9.60
C ILE A 262 3.67 -10.91 -8.47
N PRO A 263 4.90 -11.34 -8.13
CA PRO A 263 5.13 -12.22 -6.99
C PRO A 263 4.49 -11.66 -5.71
N GLY A 264 3.82 -12.52 -4.96
CA GLY A 264 3.13 -12.15 -3.71
C GLY A 264 1.75 -11.53 -3.87
N LEU A 265 1.24 -11.38 -5.11
CA LEU A 265 -0.14 -10.96 -5.39
C LEU A 265 -1.01 -12.09 -5.99
N SER A 266 -0.40 -13.14 -6.56
CA SER A 266 -1.12 -14.36 -6.97
C SER A 266 -1.93 -14.94 -5.81
N LEU A 267 -3.17 -15.35 -6.11
CA LEU A 267 -4.08 -15.94 -5.12
C LEU A 267 -3.88 -17.45 -4.94
N GLY A 268 -3.15 -18.09 -5.86
CA GLY A 268 -3.01 -19.54 -5.94
C GLY A 268 -4.24 -20.23 -6.54
N THR A 269 -4.11 -21.52 -6.85
CA THR A 269 -5.17 -22.36 -7.44
C THR A 269 -6.04 -23.06 -6.39
N ASP A 270 -5.59 -23.10 -5.13
CA ASP A 270 -6.28 -23.81 -4.05
C ASP A 270 -7.17 -22.85 -3.25
N GLU A 271 -8.39 -23.27 -2.90
CA GLU A 271 -9.36 -22.51 -2.07
C GLU A 271 -8.92 -22.29 -0.60
N GLY A 272 -7.62 -22.43 -0.31
CA GLY A 272 -7.02 -22.34 1.01
C GLY A 272 -6.76 -20.92 1.51
N PRO A 273 -6.04 -20.80 2.66
CA PRO A 273 -5.56 -19.52 3.16
C PRO A 273 -4.62 -18.87 2.15
N ASN A 274 -4.87 -17.62 1.80
CA ASN A 274 -3.99 -16.81 0.97
C ASN A 274 -3.74 -15.43 1.58
N TRP A 275 -2.89 -14.64 0.91
CA TRP A 275 -2.46 -13.33 1.41
C TRP A 275 -3.63 -12.39 1.69
N VAL A 276 -4.75 -12.48 0.94
CA VAL A 276 -5.97 -11.68 1.16
C VAL A 276 -6.57 -12.00 2.53
N THR A 277 -6.74 -13.30 2.84
CA THR A 277 -7.28 -13.71 4.14
C THR A 277 -6.32 -13.43 5.29
N ASP A 278 -5.01 -13.54 5.05
CA ASP A 278 -3.99 -13.22 6.04
C ASP A 278 -3.99 -11.73 6.37
N LEU A 279 -4.04 -10.87 5.34
CA LEU A 279 -4.13 -9.42 5.50
C LEU A 279 -5.36 -9.03 6.32
N LEU A 280 -6.52 -9.61 6.03
CA LEU A 280 -7.79 -9.31 6.70
C LEU A 280 -7.88 -9.85 8.14
N ARG A 281 -7.02 -10.80 8.53
CA ARG A 281 -6.97 -11.37 9.89
C ARG A 281 -5.83 -10.78 10.72
N ASN A 282 -4.82 -10.21 10.08
CA ASN A 282 -3.62 -9.71 10.72
C ASN A 282 -3.86 -8.35 11.42
N ARG A 283 -3.43 -8.26 12.69
CA ARG A 283 -3.54 -7.05 13.53
C ARG A 283 -2.20 -6.50 13.98
N ARG A 284 -1.09 -7.16 13.63
CA ARG A 284 0.22 -6.97 14.27
C ARG A 284 1.35 -6.71 13.28
N LYS A 285 1.38 -7.44 12.17
CA LYS A 285 2.48 -7.35 11.19
C LYS A 285 2.12 -6.36 10.10
N LEU A 286 3.10 -5.61 9.62
CA LEU A 286 2.98 -4.87 8.37
C LEU A 286 2.78 -5.85 7.22
N ALA A 287 2.04 -5.40 6.21
CA ALA A 287 1.90 -6.07 4.94
C ALA A 287 2.44 -5.18 3.81
N PRO A 288 2.84 -5.76 2.67
CA PRO A 288 3.23 -5.00 1.49
C PRO A 288 2.17 -3.97 1.09
N PRO A 289 2.55 -2.70 0.82
CA PRO A 289 1.59 -1.70 0.36
C PRO A 289 0.83 -2.11 -0.92
N ALA A 290 1.47 -2.83 -1.84
CA ALA A 290 0.81 -3.36 -3.04
C ALA A 290 -0.39 -4.28 -2.71
N GLN A 291 -0.30 -5.09 -1.65
CA GLN A 291 -1.43 -5.94 -1.22
C GLN A 291 -2.59 -5.11 -0.69
N HIS A 292 -2.31 -4.03 0.04
CA HIS A 292 -3.33 -3.10 0.50
C HIS A 292 -4.04 -2.42 -0.68
N LEU A 293 -3.29 -1.92 -1.67
CA LEU A 293 -3.84 -1.30 -2.88
C LEU A 293 -4.74 -2.27 -3.63
N VAL A 294 -4.27 -3.49 -3.90
CA VAL A 294 -5.04 -4.53 -4.61
C VAL A 294 -6.35 -4.83 -3.89
N LEU A 295 -6.30 -5.03 -2.57
CA LEU A 295 -7.50 -5.34 -1.79
C LEU A 295 -8.47 -4.16 -1.70
N GLN A 296 -7.98 -2.96 -1.40
CA GLN A 296 -8.82 -1.75 -1.25
C GLN A 296 -9.56 -1.45 -2.56
N THR A 297 -8.84 -1.39 -3.68
CA THR A 297 -9.44 -1.04 -4.97
C THR A 297 -10.49 -2.06 -5.41
N ALA A 298 -10.26 -3.36 -5.17
CA ALA A 298 -11.25 -4.39 -5.47
C ALA A 298 -12.50 -4.29 -4.58
N LEU A 299 -12.33 -3.99 -3.29
CA LEU A 299 -13.45 -3.80 -2.36
C LEU A 299 -14.26 -2.54 -2.69
N GLU A 300 -13.61 -1.46 -3.16
CA GLU A 300 -14.27 -0.22 -3.55
C GLU A 300 -15.26 -0.40 -4.71
N GLN A 301 -15.08 -1.43 -5.54
CA GLN A 301 -16.03 -1.77 -6.61
C GLN A 301 -17.34 -2.38 -6.10
N VAL A 302 -17.35 -2.86 -4.85
CA VAL A 302 -18.54 -3.46 -4.26
C VAL A 302 -19.42 -2.35 -3.69
N PRO A 303 -20.68 -2.21 -4.13
CA PRO A 303 -21.58 -1.21 -3.60
C PRO A 303 -21.85 -1.49 -2.12
N GLU A 304 -22.03 -0.43 -1.35
CA GLU A 304 -22.43 -0.55 0.04
C GLU A 304 -23.84 -1.13 0.14
N VAL A 305 -24.02 -2.05 1.08
CA VAL A 305 -25.30 -2.63 1.42
C VAL A 305 -26.11 -1.55 2.11
N GLU A 306 -27.28 -1.23 1.54
CA GLU A 306 -28.23 -0.36 2.22
C GLU A 306 -28.55 -0.89 3.61
N ARG A 307 -28.33 -0.05 4.62
CA ARG A 307 -28.72 -0.31 6.01
C ARG A 307 -29.86 0.60 6.43
N PRO A 308 -31.09 0.33 5.96
CA PRO A 308 -32.25 1.19 6.19
C PRO A 308 -32.62 1.36 7.67
N PHE A 309 -32.09 0.50 8.54
CA PHE A 309 -32.30 0.54 9.99
C PHE A 309 -31.00 0.79 10.78
N GLY A 310 -29.97 1.32 10.12
CA GLY A 310 -28.66 1.54 10.72
C GLY A 310 -27.81 0.27 10.86
N PRO A 311 -26.53 0.41 11.26
CA PRO A 311 -25.61 -0.70 11.45
C PRO A 311 -25.96 -1.57 12.67
N PRO A 312 -25.67 -2.89 12.64
CA PRO A 312 -25.66 -3.71 13.85
C PRO A 312 -24.49 -3.33 14.78
N PRO A 313 -24.54 -3.70 16.08
CA PRO A 313 -25.66 -4.38 16.73
C PRO A 313 -26.80 -3.43 17.16
N TRP A 314 -28.05 -3.87 16.99
CA TRP A 314 -29.26 -3.16 17.42
C TRP A 314 -29.62 -3.50 18.87
N LEU A 315 -30.48 -2.68 19.48
CA LEU A 315 -30.94 -2.88 20.85
C LEU A 315 -31.78 -4.15 21.00
N CYS A 316 -31.56 -4.89 22.09
CA CYS A 316 -32.53 -5.90 22.53
C CYS A 316 -33.69 -5.21 23.25
N LEU A 317 -34.91 -5.57 22.89
CA LEU A 317 -36.13 -4.99 23.48
C LEU A 317 -36.89 -6.00 24.35
N ASN A 318 -36.19 -7.05 24.81
CA ASN A 318 -36.77 -8.01 25.75
C ASN A 318 -36.67 -7.45 27.17
N PRO A 319 -37.78 -7.02 27.81
CA PRO A 319 -37.73 -6.49 29.17
C PRO A 319 -37.31 -7.52 30.21
N LEU A 320 -37.35 -8.82 29.88
CA LEU A 320 -36.96 -9.92 30.76
C LEU A 320 -35.48 -10.32 30.63
N ALA A 321 -34.74 -9.72 29.71
CA ALA A 321 -33.33 -10.04 29.50
C ALA A 321 -32.42 -9.11 30.30
N GLU A 322 -31.33 -9.63 30.88
CA GLU A 322 -30.28 -8.84 31.55
C GLU A 322 -29.59 -7.81 30.63
N HIS A 323 -29.80 -7.95 29.33
CA HIS A 323 -29.29 -7.07 28.28
C HIS A 323 -30.40 -6.27 27.58
N PHE A 324 -31.53 -6.03 28.27
CA PHE A 324 -32.55 -5.07 27.83
C PHE A 324 -31.91 -3.71 27.49
N GLU A 325 -32.27 -3.17 26.34
CA GLU A 325 -31.74 -1.92 25.76
C GLU A 325 -30.22 -1.89 25.56
N LYS A 326 -29.55 -3.04 25.58
CA LYS A 326 -28.13 -3.15 25.18
C LYS A 326 -28.02 -3.52 23.69
N PRO A 327 -27.00 -3.01 22.98
CA PRO A 327 -26.81 -3.25 21.55
C PRO A 327 -26.20 -4.64 21.32
N VAL A 328 -27.03 -5.68 21.35
CA VAL A 328 -26.60 -7.09 21.22
C VAL A 328 -27.23 -7.83 20.04
N VAL A 329 -28.24 -7.24 19.39
CA VAL A 329 -28.95 -7.88 18.29
C VAL A 329 -28.15 -7.73 17.00
N THR A 330 -27.71 -8.84 16.41
CA THR A 330 -26.87 -8.84 15.20
C THR A 330 -27.57 -9.46 13.99
N ARG A 331 -28.71 -10.12 14.18
CA ARG A 331 -29.48 -10.76 13.10
C ARG A 331 -30.62 -9.86 12.66
N GLN A 332 -30.62 -9.52 11.37
CA GLN A 332 -31.72 -8.84 10.71
C GLN A 332 -32.12 -9.57 9.43
N ARG A 333 -33.42 -9.63 9.18
CA ARG A 333 -34.00 -10.01 7.88
C ARG A 333 -34.84 -8.84 7.36
N LEU A 334 -34.57 -8.43 6.12
CA LEU A 334 -35.38 -7.42 5.44
C LEU A 334 -36.54 -8.11 4.69
N VAL A 335 -37.74 -7.56 4.81
CA VAL A 335 -38.95 -8.04 4.13
C VAL A 335 -39.62 -6.83 3.48
N ARG A 336 -39.92 -6.90 2.19
CA ARG A 336 -40.74 -5.89 1.50
C ARG A 336 -42.17 -6.40 1.44
N ASP A 337 -43.11 -5.60 1.92
CA ASP A 337 -44.55 -5.90 1.85
C ASP A 337 -45.31 -4.61 1.54
N ARG A 338 -46.20 -4.65 0.53
CA ARG A 338 -47.06 -3.52 0.10
C ARG A 338 -46.32 -2.17 0.00
N GLY A 339 -45.12 -2.16 -0.59
CA GLY A 339 -44.30 -0.95 -0.76
C GLY A 339 -43.61 -0.44 0.51
N LYS A 340 -43.77 -1.11 1.65
CA LYS A 340 -43.08 -0.80 2.92
C LYS A 340 -41.93 -1.77 3.14
N LEU A 341 -40.86 -1.28 3.75
CA LEU A 341 -39.71 -2.10 4.12
C LEU A 341 -39.77 -2.42 5.61
N HIS A 342 -39.75 -3.70 5.95
CA HIS A 342 -39.76 -4.21 7.31
C HIS A 342 -38.40 -4.83 7.65
N GLY A 343 -37.80 -4.40 8.74
CA GLY A 343 -36.64 -5.05 9.34
C GLY A 343 -37.11 -5.96 10.46
N HIS A 344 -36.83 -7.25 10.37
CA HIS A 344 -37.09 -8.23 11.42
C HIS A 344 -35.78 -8.51 12.17
N PHE A 345 -35.78 -8.27 13.47
CA PHE A 345 -34.62 -8.34 14.35
C PHE A 345 -34.78 -9.53 15.29
N THR A 346 -33.73 -10.33 15.45
CA THR A 346 -33.75 -11.52 16.32
C THR A 346 -32.55 -11.50 17.27
N CYS A 347 -32.84 -11.44 18.57
CA CYS A 347 -31.84 -11.51 19.62
C CYS A 347 -31.43 -12.96 19.92
N SER A 348 -30.25 -13.15 20.51
CA SER A 348 -29.79 -14.45 21.02
C SER A 348 -30.66 -14.98 22.16
N CYS A 349 -31.36 -14.12 22.92
CA CYS A 349 -32.33 -14.54 23.94
C CYS A 349 -33.66 -15.04 23.35
N GLY A 350 -33.76 -15.22 22.03
CA GLY A 350 -34.97 -15.67 21.34
C GLY A 350 -36.02 -14.58 21.10
N TYR A 351 -35.87 -13.40 21.73
CA TYR A 351 -36.75 -12.27 21.48
C TYR A 351 -36.62 -11.77 20.04
N SER A 352 -37.74 -11.53 19.38
CA SER A 352 -37.75 -10.94 18.04
C SER A 352 -38.80 -9.84 17.89
N TYR A 353 -38.43 -8.81 17.15
CA TYR A 353 -39.27 -7.65 16.86
C TYR A 353 -39.11 -7.21 15.42
N SER A 354 -40.03 -6.38 14.93
CA SER A 354 -39.97 -5.76 13.62
C SER A 354 -40.04 -4.24 13.72
N ARG A 355 -39.32 -3.54 12.83
CA ARG A 355 -39.50 -2.10 12.60
C ARG A 355 -39.83 -1.87 11.14
N THR A 356 -40.64 -0.86 10.87
CA THR A 356 -41.04 -0.51 9.50
C THR A 356 -40.36 0.78 9.09
N ARG A 357 -39.66 0.78 7.97
CA ARG A 357 -39.16 2.01 7.33
C ARG A 357 -40.23 2.47 6.34
N ARG A 358 -40.73 3.69 6.58
CA ARG A 358 -41.69 4.36 5.71
C ARG A 358 -40.97 4.95 4.48
N PRO A 359 -41.71 5.30 3.41
CA PRO A 359 -41.13 5.91 2.20
C PRO A 359 -40.38 7.23 2.47
N ASP A 360 -40.82 7.99 3.47
CA ASP A 360 -40.16 9.23 3.97
C ASP A 360 -38.85 8.97 4.74
N GLY A 361 -38.43 7.71 4.88
CA GLY A 361 -37.25 7.30 5.62
C GLY A 361 -37.46 7.13 7.13
N ALA A 362 -38.61 7.53 7.68
CA ALA A 362 -38.89 7.42 9.11
C ALA A 362 -39.02 5.95 9.55
N ILE A 363 -38.37 5.62 10.67
CA ILE A 363 -38.42 4.28 11.24
C ILE A 363 -39.51 4.20 12.31
N GLY A 364 -40.56 3.43 12.03
CA GLY A 364 -41.66 3.19 12.95
C GLY A 364 -41.26 2.48 14.25
N ARG A 365 -42.17 2.53 15.22
CA ARG A 365 -42.02 1.86 16.52
C ARG A 365 -41.83 0.35 16.36
N PRO A 366 -41.04 -0.29 17.25
CA PRO A 366 -40.87 -1.73 17.23
C PRO A 366 -42.19 -2.46 17.51
N ARG A 367 -42.45 -3.54 16.76
CA ARG A 367 -43.58 -4.46 16.95
C ARG A 367 -43.04 -5.83 17.33
N ILE A 368 -43.47 -6.33 18.48
CA ILE A 368 -43.05 -7.64 18.99
C ILE A 368 -43.53 -8.73 18.03
N ARG A 369 -42.65 -9.70 17.76
CA ARG A 369 -42.97 -10.90 16.97
C ARG A 369 -42.91 -12.16 17.83
N GLN A 370 -41.92 -12.24 18.74
CA GLN A 370 -41.76 -13.37 19.65
C GLN A 370 -41.04 -12.89 20.93
N PHE A 371 -41.47 -13.37 22.10
CA PHE A 371 -40.85 -13.01 23.37
C PHE A 371 -39.54 -13.78 23.67
N GLY A 372 -39.28 -14.88 22.96
CA GLY A 372 -38.20 -15.84 23.28
C GLY A 372 -38.68 -16.93 24.24
N PRO A 373 -37.86 -17.96 24.55
CA PRO A 373 -38.17 -18.83 25.67
C PRO A 373 -38.33 -17.96 26.91
N GLU A 374 -39.39 -18.20 27.69
CA GLU A 374 -39.52 -17.59 29.02
C GLU A 374 -38.19 -17.79 29.74
N ALA A 375 -37.66 -16.72 30.34
CA ALA A 375 -36.55 -16.84 31.26
C ALA A 375 -37.03 -17.68 32.44
N GLY A 376 -36.95 -19.00 32.29
CA GLY A 376 -36.92 -19.94 33.38
C GLY A 376 -35.75 -19.51 34.26
N ARG A 377 -36.09 -19.20 35.51
CA ARG A 377 -35.19 -18.74 36.56
C ARG A 377 -33.94 -19.58 36.70
#